data_AF-A0A6G0VK59-F1
#
_entry.id   AF-A0A6G0VK59-F1
#
_cell.length_a   1.000
_cell.length_b   1.000
_cell.length_c   1.000
_cell.angle_alpha   90.00
_cell.angle_beta   90.00
_cell.angle_gamma   90.00
#
_symmetry.space_group_name_H-M   'P 1'
#
loop_
_entity.id
_entity.type
_entity.pdbx_description
1 polymer ?
#
loop_
_entity_poly.entity_id
_entity_poly.type
_entity_poly.pdbx_seq_one_letter_code
_entity_poly.pdbx_strand_id
1 'polypeptide(L)' 'MPHENFYNYLYNLESEFINIFPTMAVEVGIGDKLKMRILNVDYEHPCPNYDKNYLLNFFLGFRIYASIKFLNRHLVSEK' A
#
# COMPACT_ATOMS: atom_id res chain seq x y z
N MET A 1 -4.20 -20.62 2.77
CA MET A 1 -4.19 -19.58 1.74
C MET A 1 -5.42 -18.71 1.96
N PRO A 2 -5.32 -17.37 1.88
CA PRO A 2 -6.50 -16.52 1.87
C PRO A 2 -7.39 -16.82 0.66
N HIS A 3 -8.66 -16.44 0.73
CA HIS A 3 -9.61 -16.60 -0.38
C HIS A 3 -9.16 -15.82 -1.62
N GLU A 4 -9.42 -16.34 -2.82
CA GLU A 4 -8.98 -15.75 -4.10
C GLU A 4 -9.41 -14.29 -4.26
N ASN A 5 -10.66 -13.96 -3.94
CA ASN A 5 -11.16 -12.58 -3.94
C ASN A 5 -10.34 -11.62 -3.06
N PHE A 6 -9.89 -12.09 -1.88
CA PHE A 6 -9.05 -11.27 -1.00
C PHE A 6 -7.64 -11.10 -1.57
N TYR A 7 -7.09 -12.15 -2.18
CA TYR A 7 -5.81 -12.08 -2.88
C TYR A 7 -5.86 -11.09 -4.05
N ASN A 8 -6.89 -11.18 -4.90
CA ASN A 8 -7.08 -10.28 -6.04
C ASN A 8 -7.25 -8.82 -5.59
N TYR A 9 -7.97 -8.60 -4.50
CA TYR A 9 -8.07 -7.28 -3.87
C TYR A 9 -6.70 -6.73 -3.45
N LEU A 10 -5.89 -7.51 -2.73
CA LEU A 10 -4.54 -7.10 -2.33
C LEU A 10 -3.60 -6.88 -3.53
N TYR A 11 -3.68 -7.73 -4.55
CA TYR A 11 -2.90 -7.60 -5.77
C TYR A 11 -3.18 -6.27 -6.49
N ASN A 12 -4.45 -5.87 -6.57
CA ASN A 12 -4.82 -4.60 -7.17
C ASN A 12 -4.30 -3.40 -6.36
N LEU A 13 -4.44 -3.45 -5.03
CA LEU A 13 -3.85 -2.42 -4.16
C LEU A 13 -2.32 -2.32 -4.33
N GLU A 14 -1.66 -3.46 -4.49
CA GLU A 14 -0.22 -3.54 -4.73
C GLU A 14 0.18 -2.96 -6.09
N SER A 15 -0.58 -3.24 -7.15
CA SER A 15 -0.36 -2.67 -8.48
C SER A 15 -0.40 -1.13 -8.46
N GLU A 16 -1.44 -0.56 -7.86
CA GLU A 16 -1.55 0.90 -7.73
C GLU A 16 -0.44 1.50 -6.87
N PHE A 17 -0.12 0.84 -5.76
CA PHE A 17 0.97 1.29 -4.90
C PHE A 17 2.31 1.34 -5.66
N ILE A 18 2.65 0.31 -6.43
CA ILE A 18 3.89 0.24 -7.21
C ILE A 18 3.94 1.34 -8.27
N ASN A 19 2.81 1.62 -8.92
CA ASN A 19 2.73 2.66 -9.95
C ASN A 19 2.91 4.07 -9.37
N ILE A 20 2.35 4.34 -8.19
CA ILE A 20 2.25 5.69 -7.63
C ILE A 20 3.41 6.02 -6.69
N PHE A 21 3.79 5.08 -5.82
CA PHE A 21 4.74 5.33 -4.72
C PHE A 21 6.08 5.95 -5.17
N PRO A 22 6.74 5.50 -6.25
CA PRO A 22 8.02 6.08 -6.67
C PRO A 22 7.97 7.57 -6.97
N THR A 23 6.84 8.06 -7.49
CA THR A 23 6.67 9.48 -7.84
C THR A 23 6.32 10.36 -6.65
N MET A 24 5.69 9.77 -5.62
CA MET A 24 5.18 10.53 -4.48
C MET A 24 6.06 10.39 -3.23
N ALA A 25 7.00 9.43 -3.18
CA ALA A 25 7.69 9.01 -1.96
C ALA A 25 8.35 10.14 -1.15
N VAL A 26 8.72 11.24 -1.81
CA VAL A 26 9.35 12.42 -1.18
C VAL A 26 8.35 13.46 -0.66
N GLU A 27 7.06 13.28 -0.92
CA GLU A 27 6.03 14.23 -0.56
C GLU A 27 5.66 14.18 0.93
N VAL A 28 5.53 15.36 1.54
CA VAL A 28 4.96 15.50 2.87
C VAL A 28 3.50 15.01 2.86
N GLY A 29 3.15 14.16 3.83
CA GLY A 29 1.80 13.59 3.93
C GLY A 29 1.53 12.45 2.93
N ILE A 30 2.57 11.76 2.44
CA ILE A 30 2.46 10.63 1.50
C ILE A 30 1.34 9.63 1.84
N GLY A 31 1.17 9.28 3.13
CA GLY A 31 0.17 8.29 3.56
C GLY A 31 -1.25 8.69 3.17
N ASP A 32 -1.65 9.93 3.47
CA ASP A 32 -2.98 10.45 3.16
C ASP A 32 -3.17 10.61 1.65
N LYS A 33 -2.14 11.04 0.93
CA LYS A 33 -2.21 11.22 -0.52
C LYS A 33 -2.35 9.89 -1.26
N LEU A 34 -1.58 8.87 -0.86
CA LEU A 34 -1.72 7.51 -1.39
C LEU A 34 -3.09 6.94 -1.08
N LYS A 35 -3.59 7.17 0.15
CA LYS A 35 -4.93 6.75 0.55
C LYS A 35 -6.00 7.35 -0.36
N MET A 36 -5.95 8.66 -0.61
CA MET A 36 -6.90 9.34 -1.50
C MET A 36 -6.83 8.80 -2.93
N ARG A 37 -5.63 8.53 -3.46
CA ARG A 37 -5.46 7.97 -4.81
C ARG A 37 -6.04 6.56 -4.93
N ILE A 38 -5.75 5.69 -3.96
CA ILE A 38 -6.20 4.29 -3.98
C ILE A 38 -7.70 4.19 -3.67
N LEU A 39 -8.27 5.07 -2.84
CA LEU A 39 -9.71 5.12 -2.58
C LEU A 39 -10.54 5.57 -3.79
N ASN A 40 -9.94 6.31 -4.73
CA ASN A 40 -10.62 6.74 -5.95
C ASN A 40 -10.72 5.63 -7.00
N VAL A 41 -10.05 4.50 -6.81
CA VAL A 41 -10.19 3.35 -7.68
C VAL A 41 -11.34 2.49 -7.16
N ASP A 42 -12.23 2.10 -8.07
CA ASP A 42 -13.46 1.39 -7.75
C ASP A 42 -13.15 -0.05 -7.33
N TYR A 43 -12.92 -0.24 -6.04
CA TYR A 43 -12.59 -1.54 -5.44
C TYR A 43 -13.73 -2.02 -4.54
N GLU A 44 -14.32 -3.14 -4.95
CA GLU A 44 -15.24 -3.90 -4.09
C GLU A 44 -14.43 -4.58 -2.97
N HIS A 45 -14.79 -4.26 -1.72
CA HIS A 45 -14.11 -4.83 -0.57
C HIS A 45 -14.54 -6.30 -0.39
N PRO A 46 -13.60 -7.27 -0.38
CA PRO A 46 -13.93 -8.70 -0.40
C PRO A 46 -14.57 -9.21 0.90
N CYS A 47 -14.60 -8.38 1.95
CA CYS A 47 -15.14 -8.72 3.26
C CYS A 47 -16.05 -7.59 3.77
N PRO A 48 -17.38 -7.64 3.59
CA PRO A 48 -18.27 -6.53 3.91
C PRO A 48 -18.31 -6.18 5.41
N ASN A 49 -18.05 -7.16 6.28
CA ASN A 49 -18.06 -6.99 7.73
C ASN A 49 -16.74 -6.47 8.31
N TYR A 50 -15.74 -6.21 7.46
CA TYR A 50 -14.42 -5.76 7.90
C TYR A 50 -14.21 -4.29 7.52
N ASP A 51 -13.58 -3.53 8.41
CA ASP A 51 -13.34 -2.11 8.20
C ASP A 51 -12.34 -1.87 7.04
N LYS A 52 -12.87 -1.36 5.93
CA LYS A 52 -12.10 -1.00 4.73
C LYS A 52 -11.01 0.03 5.03
N ASN A 53 -11.29 1.04 5.86
CA ASN A 53 -10.34 2.07 6.21
C ASN A 53 -9.18 1.50 7.03
N TYR A 54 -9.50 0.61 7.97
CA TYR A 54 -8.48 -0.07 8.76
C TYR A 54 -7.56 -0.90 7.86
N LEU A 55 -8.12 -1.75 6.98
CA LEU A 55 -7.33 -2.58 6.06
C LEU A 55 -6.41 -1.72 5.19
N LEU A 56 -6.95 -0.65 4.61
CA LEU A 56 -6.22 0.22 3.71
C LEU A 56 -5.09 0.97 4.43
N ASN A 57 -5.36 1.51 5.62
CA ASN A 57 -4.34 2.18 6.44
C ASN A 57 -3.22 1.19 6.81
N PHE A 58 -3.58 -0.03 7.19
CA PHE A 58 -2.61 -1.08 7.52
C PHE A 58 -1.75 -1.45 6.31
N PHE A 59 -2.39 -1.70 5.16
CA PHE A 59 -1.71 -2.00 3.91
C PHE A 59 -0.71 -0.89 3.53
N LEU A 60 -1.16 0.37 3.51
CA LEU A 60 -0.31 1.51 3.15
C LEU A 60 0.87 1.66 4.10
N GLY A 61 0.63 1.64 5.41
CA GLY A 61 1.69 1.76 6.41
C GLY A 61 2.75 0.67 6.27
N PHE A 62 2.30 -0.58 6.11
CA PHE A 62 3.19 -1.72 5.91
C PHE A 62 4.01 -1.58 4.62
N ARG A 63 3.38 -1.23 3.49
CA ARG A 63 4.05 -1.15 2.20
C ARG A 63 5.05 0.01 2.12
N ILE A 64 4.70 1.18 2.67
CA ILE A 64 5.64 2.31 2.78
C ILE A 64 6.87 1.88 3.58
N TYR A 65 6.66 1.29 4.77
CA TYR A 65 7.76 0.83 5.62
C TYR A 65 8.63 -0.21 4.90
N ALA A 66 8.02 -1.22 4.29
CA ALA A 66 8.74 -2.29 3.60
C ALA A 66 9.55 -1.76 2.41
N SER A 67 8.97 -0.87 1.60
CA SER A 67 9.66 -0.23 0.47
C SER A 67 10.86 0.59 0.93
N ILE A 68 10.69 1.46 1.94
CA ILE A 68 11.78 2.27 2.47
C ILE A 68 12.86 1.38 3.08
N LYS A 69 12.47 0.37 3.88
CA LYS A 69 13.40 -0.59 4.46
C LYS A 69 14.20 -1.31 3.38
N PHE A 70 13.57 -1.70 2.27
CA PHE A 70 14.22 -2.37 1.14
C PHE A 70 15.21 -1.42 0.44
N LEU A 71 14.78 -0.21 0.09
CA LEU A 71 15.62 0.81 -0.55
C LEU A 71 16.85 1.17 0.30
N ASN A 72 16.67 1.25 1.62
CA ASN A 72 17.73 1.60 2.55
C ASN A 72 18.66 0.44 2.90
N ARG A 73 18.44 -0.79 2.40
CA ARG A 73 19.31 -1.94 2.73
C ARG A 73 20.78 -1.68 2.38
N HIS A 74 21.01 -1.02 1.25
CA HIS A 74 22.36 -0.71 0.76
C HIS A 74 23.04 0.41 1.58
N LEU A 75 22.28 1.34 2.14
CA LEU A 75 22.80 2.40 3.01
C LEU A 75 23.29 1.86 4.37
N VAL A 76 22.79 0.71 4.80
CA VAL A 76 23.17 0.07 6.08
C VAL A 76 24.37 -0.86 5.91
N SER A 77 24.65 -1.35 4.69
CA SER A 77 25.76 -2.26 4.40
C SER A 77 27.12 -1.60 4.17
N GLU A 78 27.19 -0.26 4.07
CA GLU A 78 28.45 0.49 3.95
C GLU A 78 29.03 0.94 5.31
N LYS A 79 28.79 0.18 6.38
CA LYS A 79 29.39 0.40 7.69
C LYS A 79 30.42 -0.66 8.05
#